data_AF-A1X1Y0-F1
#
_entry.id   AF-A1X1Y0-F1
#
_cell.length_a   1.000
_cell.length_b   1.000
_cell.length_c   1.000
_cell.angle_alpha   90.00
_cell.angle_beta   90.00
_cell.angle_gamma   90.00
#
_symmetry.space_group_name_H-M   'P 1'
#
loop_
_entity.id
_entity.type
_entity.pdbx_description
1 polymer ?
#
loop_
_entity_poly.entity_id
_entity_poly.type
_entity_poly.pdbx_seq_one_letter_code
_entity_poly.pdbx_strand_id
1 'polypeptide(L)'
;MYCRRVSLNCTNDFPLSTSHRFISMLPLLRVVTIAVTVAATICAPVEAANLRGSASVPKYDCSAPPSIYQGSVKFSNTTPGSTATYSCMKGTNMKGSGTLRCTNQGIWSPQPPECRVTYLASRDNTFRNHDSGYALYSG
;
A
#
# COMPACT_ATOMS: atom_id res chain seq x y z
N MET A 1 4.64 13.66 -10.92
CA MET A 1 5.99 13.10 -11.13
C MET A 1 6.75 13.18 -9.80
N TYR A 2 7.54 12.15 -9.51
CA TYR A 2 7.93 11.67 -8.18
C TYR A 2 8.48 12.68 -7.16
N CYS A 3 7.96 12.66 -5.93
CA CYS A 3 8.67 13.08 -4.72
C CYS A 3 9.10 11.83 -3.94
N ARG A 4 10.40 11.49 -3.95
CA ARG A 4 10.96 10.49 -3.02
C ARG A 4 11.19 11.16 -1.68
N ARG A 5 10.66 10.59 -0.59
CA ARG A 5 11.10 10.91 0.78
C ARG A 5 12.58 10.50 0.90
N VAL A 6 13.46 11.48 0.95
CA VAL A 6 14.78 11.33 1.56
C VAL A 6 14.83 12.33 2.70
N SER A 7 14.97 11.78 3.90
CA SER A 7 15.10 12.48 5.17
C SER A 7 16.13 13.61 5.09
N LEU A 8 15.69 14.85 5.25
CA LEU A 8 16.59 15.96 5.58
C LEU A 8 16.17 16.45 6.95
N ASN A 9 16.84 15.91 7.97
CA ASN A 9 16.87 16.50 9.30
C ASN A 9 17.31 17.95 9.13
N CYS A 10 16.43 18.91 9.44
CA CYS A 10 16.81 20.30 9.61
C CYS A 10 17.57 20.42 10.94
N THR A 11 18.89 20.21 10.92
CA THR A 11 19.76 20.61 12.01
C THR A 11 19.85 22.13 12.01
N ASN A 12 19.21 22.76 13.00
CA ASN A 12 19.47 24.15 13.36
C ASN A 12 20.87 24.23 13.98
N ASP A 13 21.86 24.72 13.24
CA ASP A 13 23.09 25.24 13.83
C ASP A 13 23.64 26.37 12.94
N PHE A 14 23.40 27.61 13.38
CA PHE A 14 24.21 28.75 12.96
C PHE A 14 24.42 29.65 14.20
N PRO A 15 25.63 29.71 14.75
CA PRO A 15 25.93 30.55 15.90
C PRO A 15 26.52 31.87 15.40
N LEU A 16 25.77 32.98 15.51
CA LEU A 16 26.39 34.30 15.48
C LEU A 16 25.71 35.20 16.51
N SER A 17 26.24 35.17 17.73
CA SER A 17 26.08 36.25 18.69
C SER A 17 27.45 36.68 19.22
N THR A 18 27.55 38.00 19.40
CA THR A 18 28.53 38.82 20.14
C THR A 18 29.77 39.30 19.36
N SER A 19 30.19 40.58 19.41
CA SER A 19 29.61 41.89 19.79
C SER A 19 30.67 42.99 19.57
N HIS A 20 30.23 44.27 19.52
CA HIS A 20 30.96 45.56 19.63
C HIS A 20 31.67 46.09 18.37
N ARG A 21 31.39 47.31 17.87
CA ARG A 21 31.33 48.60 18.58
C ARG A 21 30.33 49.61 17.97
N PHE A 22 29.80 50.48 18.84
CA PHE A 22 28.89 51.60 18.59
C PHE A 22 29.53 52.74 17.77
N ILE A 23 28.65 53.64 17.26
CA ILE A 23 28.85 55.03 16.79
C ILE A 23 28.88 55.20 15.26
N SER A 24 27.71 55.41 14.65
CA SER A 24 27.51 56.34 13.51
C SER A 24 26.01 56.46 13.18
N MET A 25 25.42 57.53 13.70
CA MET A 25 24.02 57.95 13.64
C MET A 25 23.50 58.24 12.21
N LEU A 26 22.20 57.94 11.98
CA LEU A 26 21.22 58.59 11.06
C LEU A 26 21.62 58.77 9.56
N PRO A 27 21.19 57.88 8.64
CA PRO A 27 19.84 57.95 8.02
C PRO A 27 19.18 56.58 7.75
N LEU A 28 19.84 55.49 8.17
CA LEU A 28 19.43 54.11 7.93
C LEU A 28 18.22 53.67 8.77
N LEU A 29 17.84 54.41 9.81
CA LEU A 29 16.75 53.99 10.71
C LEU A 29 15.42 53.86 9.98
N ARG A 30 15.13 54.73 8.98
CA ARG A 30 13.95 54.64 8.10
C ARG A 30 14.00 53.38 7.23
N VAL A 31 15.16 53.08 6.65
CA VAL A 31 15.38 51.89 5.80
C VAL A 31 15.31 50.60 6.62
N VAL A 32 15.84 50.61 7.85
CA VAL A 32 15.81 49.49 8.78
C VAL A 32 14.41 49.30 9.36
N THR A 33 13.66 50.35 9.69
CA THR A 33 12.25 50.19 10.09
C THR A 33 11.41 49.65 8.94
N ILE A 34 11.59 50.13 7.70
CA ILE A 34 10.90 49.61 6.52
C ILE A 34 11.31 48.15 6.26
N ALA A 35 12.59 47.80 6.38
CA ALA A 35 13.07 46.43 6.19
C ALA A 35 12.58 45.47 7.29
N VAL A 36 12.49 45.94 8.54
CA VAL A 36 11.99 45.17 9.70
C VAL A 36 10.47 44.99 9.62
N THR A 37 9.71 46.00 9.18
CA THR A 37 8.27 45.85 8.93
C THR A 37 7.99 44.97 7.72
N VAL A 38 8.79 45.06 6.66
CA VAL A 38 8.72 44.16 5.51
C VAL A 38 9.01 42.72 5.95
N ALA A 39 10.11 42.44 6.66
CA ALA A 39 10.45 41.08 7.11
C ALA A 39 9.42 40.46 8.08
N ALA A 40 8.83 41.27 8.98
CA ALA A 40 7.82 40.79 9.92
C ALA A 40 6.44 40.53 9.27
N THR A 41 6.12 41.18 8.15
CA THR A 41 4.84 41.00 7.44
C THR A 41 4.86 39.83 6.45
N ILE A 42 6.03 39.37 5.99
CA ILE A 42 6.16 38.18 5.13
C ILE A 42 6.04 36.88 5.93
N CYS A 43 6.29 36.91 7.23
CA CYS A 43 6.13 35.77 8.14
C CYS A 43 4.78 35.83 8.86
N ALA A 44 3.69 35.95 8.12
CA ALA A 44 2.41 35.48 8.65
C ALA A 44 2.50 33.96 8.79
N PRO A 45 2.16 33.35 9.94
CA PRO A 45 1.95 31.92 10.00
C PRO A 45 0.77 31.64 9.07
N VAL A 46 1.04 31.06 7.89
CA VAL A 46 0.00 30.33 7.17
C VAL A 46 -0.50 29.31 8.19
N GLU A 47 -1.69 29.52 8.76
CA GLU A 47 -2.35 28.46 9.49
C GLU A 47 -2.32 27.26 8.56
N ALA A 48 -1.77 26.15 9.04
CA ALA A 48 -1.84 24.88 8.35
C ALA A 48 -3.32 24.53 8.22
N ALA A 49 -3.95 25.07 7.17
CA ALA A 49 -5.31 24.78 6.82
C ALA A 49 -5.32 23.28 6.57
N ASN A 50 -5.88 22.59 7.55
CA ASN A 50 -6.17 21.19 7.61
C ASN A 50 -6.62 20.74 6.22
N LEU A 51 -5.74 20.09 5.45
CA LEU A 51 -6.11 19.41 4.21
C LEU A 51 -6.90 18.15 4.58
N ARG A 52 -8.02 18.32 5.28
CA ARG A 52 -9.13 17.36 5.35
C ARG A 52 -9.94 17.49 4.07
N GLY A 53 -9.27 17.33 2.94
CA GLY A 53 -9.92 16.85 1.74
C GLY A 53 -10.05 15.35 1.90
N SER A 54 -11.20 14.85 2.36
CA SER A 54 -11.57 13.46 2.10
C SER A 54 -11.79 13.35 0.59
N ALA A 55 -10.72 13.15 -0.17
CA ALA A 55 -10.83 12.82 -1.57
C ALA A 55 -11.70 11.57 -1.68
N SER A 56 -12.93 11.75 -2.15
CA SER A 56 -13.88 10.67 -2.40
C SER A 56 -13.37 9.88 -3.59
N VAL A 57 -12.59 8.83 -3.30
CA VAL A 57 -12.06 7.94 -4.35
C VAL A 57 -13.25 7.22 -5.00
N PRO A 58 -13.48 7.37 -6.31
CA PRO A 58 -14.53 6.63 -7.00
C PRO A 58 -14.25 5.13 -6.84
N LYS A 59 -15.31 4.39 -6.55
CA LYS A 59 -15.27 2.99 -6.14
C LYS A 59 -15.97 2.15 -7.20
N TYR A 60 -15.24 1.23 -7.82
CA TYR A 60 -15.74 0.39 -8.91
C TYR A 60 -15.98 -1.04 -8.45
N ASP A 61 -17.06 -1.68 -8.89
CA ASP A 61 -17.34 -3.08 -8.60
C ASP A 61 -16.35 -4.01 -9.31
N CYS A 62 -15.88 -5.06 -8.61
CA CYS A 62 -14.85 -5.96 -9.14
C CYS A 62 -15.37 -7.04 -10.09
N SER A 63 -16.66 -7.00 -10.44
CA SER A 63 -17.34 -8.07 -11.18
C SER A 63 -17.16 -9.45 -10.53
N ALA A 64 -17.59 -10.51 -11.22
CA ALA A 64 -17.42 -11.87 -10.72
C ALA A 64 -15.91 -12.19 -10.54
N PRO A 65 -15.51 -12.75 -9.39
CA PRO A 65 -14.13 -13.15 -9.16
C PRO A 65 -13.68 -14.25 -10.14
N PRO A 66 -12.40 -14.28 -10.51
CA PRO A 66 -11.87 -15.25 -11.46
C PRO A 66 -11.97 -16.68 -10.92
N SER A 67 -12.31 -17.63 -11.79
CA SER A 67 -12.29 -19.06 -11.44
C SER A 67 -10.85 -19.61 -11.43
N ILE A 68 -10.64 -20.70 -10.70
CA ILE A 68 -9.36 -21.40 -10.64
C ILE A 68 -9.55 -22.87 -11.00
N TYR A 69 -8.53 -23.48 -11.61
CA TYR A 69 -8.54 -24.91 -11.94
C TYR A 69 -8.50 -25.76 -10.66
N GLN A 70 -9.25 -26.87 -10.64
CA GLN A 70 -9.36 -27.78 -9.49
C GLN A 70 -9.72 -27.08 -8.16
N GLY A 71 -10.48 -25.99 -8.25
CA GLY A 71 -10.96 -25.27 -7.08
C GLY A 71 -12.33 -24.65 -7.31
N SER A 72 -12.83 -24.02 -6.27
CA SER A 72 -14.14 -23.37 -6.21
C SER A 72 -14.01 -22.02 -5.52
N VAL A 73 -14.88 -21.08 -5.86
CA VAL A 73 -14.90 -19.74 -5.26
C VAL A 73 -16.28 -19.46 -4.66
N LYS A 74 -16.30 -18.86 -3.46
CA LYS A 74 -17.51 -18.42 -2.78
C LYS A 74 -17.41 -16.93 -2.49
N PHE A 75 -18.40 -16.17 -2.92
CA PHE A 75 -18.51 -14.73 -2.69
C PHE A 75 -20.00 -14.33 -2.59
N SER A 76 -20.30 -13.31 -1.79
CA SER A 76 -21.67 -12.80 -1.63
C SER A 76 -21.92 -11.51 -2.41
N ASN A 77 -20.89 -10.67 -2.53
CA ASN A 77 -20.95 -9.38 -3.20
C ASN A 77 -19.65 -9.13 -3.96
N THR A 78 -19.71 -8.22 -4.93
CA THR A 78 -18.56 -7.80 -5.76
C THR A 78 -18.18 -6.34 -5.53
N THR A 79 -18.80 -5.70 -4.53
CA THR A 79 -18.54 -4.29 -4.19
C THR A 79 -17.21 -4.14 -3.44
N PRO A 80 -16.50 -3.01 -3.56
CA PRO A 80 -15.20 -2.89 -2.89
C PRO A 80 -15.26 -3.03 -1.37
N GLY A 81 -14.27 -3.73 -0.83
CA GLY A 81 -14.27 -4.27 0.53
C GLY A 81 -14.84 -5.68 0.65
N SER A 82 -15.64 -6.15 -0.31
CA SER A 82 -16.13 -7.54 -0.34
C SER A 82 -15.00 -8.54 -0.52
N THR A 83 -15.24 -9.76 -0.04
CA THR A 83 -14.28 -10.86 -0.05
C THR A 83 -14.78 -12.03 -0.88
N ALA A 84 -13.88 -12.65 -1.63
CA ALA A 84 -14.09 -13.93 -2.30
C ALA A 84 -13.15 -14.97 -1.68
N THR A 85 -13.70 -16.11 -1.26
CA THR A 85 -12.96 -17.21 -0.62
C THR A 85 -12.87 -18.39 -1.57
N TYR A 86 -11.66 -18.89 -1.76
CA TYR A 86 -11.34 -20.01 -2.64
C TYR A 86 -11.15 -21.29 -1.83
N SER A 87 -11.50 -22.41 -2.43
CA SER A 87 -11.35 -23.74 -1.83
C SER A 87 -10.93 -24.74 -2.90
N CYS A 88 -9.82 -25.42 -2.66
CA CYS A 88 -9.28 -26.43 -3.55
C CYS A 88 -9.99 -27.78 -3.40
N MET A 89 -10.06 -28.56 -4.47
CA MET A 89 -10.64 -29.91 -4.46
C MET A 89 -9.79 -30.88 -3.63
N LYS A 90 -10.40 -31.98 -3.17
CA LYS A 90 -9.71 -33.03 -2.38
C LYS A 90 -8.49 -33.57 -3.14
N GLY A 91 -7.36 -33.72 -2.45
CA GLY A 91 -6.10 -34.21 -3.04
C GLY A 91 -5.22 -33.11 -3.65
N THR A 92 -5.63 -31.85 -3.56
CA THR A 92 -4.84 -30.70 -4.00
C THR A 92 -4.53 -29.78 -2.82
N ASN A 93 -3.42 -29.06 -2.89
CA ASN A 93 -3.00 -28.05 -1.94
C ASN A 93 -3.09 -26.65 -2.57
N MET A 94 -3.48 -25.68 -1.76
CA MET A 94 -3.61 -24.30 -2.18
C MET A 94 -2.26 -23.59 -2.10
N LYS A 95 -1.84 -22.98 -3.21
CA LYS A 95 -0.66 -22.12 -3.28
C LYS A 95 -1.10 -20.66 -3.44
N GLY A 96 -0.80 -19.83 -2.44
CA GLY A 96 -1.16 -18.41 -2.44
C GLY A 96 -2.24 -18.06 -1.43
N SER A 97 -2.91 -16.91 -1.62
CA SER A 97 -3.97 -16.46 -0.72
C SER A 97 -5.30 -17.11 -1.08
N GLY A 98 -5.90 -17.84 -0.14
CA GLY A 98 -7.24 -18.38 -0.30
C GLY A 98 -8.35 -17.34 -0.31
N THR A 99 -8.05 -16.09 0.04
CA THR A 99 -9.04 -15.02 0.12
C THR A 99 -8.57 -13.81 -0.67
N LEU A 100 -9.47 -13.30 -1.51
CA LEU A 100 -9.27 -12.11 -2.32
C LEU A 100 -10.23 -11.03 -1.83
N ARG A 101 -9.81 -9.78 -1.93
CA ARG A 101 -10.61 -8.62 -1.55
C ARG A 101 -10.79 -7.69 -2.73
N CYS A 102 -12.00 -7.22 -2.92
CA CYS A 102 -12.32 -6.27 -3.97
C CYS A 102 -11.75 -4.89 -3.60
N THR A 103 -10.88 -4.36 -4.45
CA THR A 103 -10.27 -3.04 -4.27
C THR A 103 -11.16 -1.94 -4.83
N ASN A 104 -10.96 -0.69 -4.39
CA ASN A 104 -11.73 0.44 -4.90
C ASN A 104 -11.52 0.66 -6.41
N GLN A 105 -10.47 0.08 -6.99
CA GLN A 105 -10.16 0.13 -8.42
C GLN A 105 -10.95 -0.90 -9.24
N GLY A 106 -11.84 -1.70 -8.64
CA GLY A 106 -12.58 -2.74 -9.34
C GLY A 106 -11.75 -3.98 -9.65
N ILE A 107 -10.71 -4.23 -8.85
CA ILE A 107 -9.80 -5.37 -9.03
C ILE A 107 -9.80 -6.25 -7.79
N TRP A 108 -9.89 -7.57 -7.97
CA TRP A 108 -9.67 -8.54 -6.90
C TRP A 108 -8.19 -8.66 -6.57
N SER A 109 -7.84 -8.47 -5.30
CA SER A 109 -6.45 -8.51 -4.82
C SER A 109 -6.35 -9.27 -3.49
N PRO A 110 -5.30 -10.09 -3.26
CA PRO A 110 -4.18 -10.38 -4.17
C PRO A 110 -4.58 -11.27 -5.37
N GLN A 111 -3.60 -11.75 -6.14
CA GLN A 111 -3.85 -12.69 -7.23
C GLN A 111 -4.52 -13.98 -6.74
N PRO A 112 -5.35 -14.64 -7.57
CA PRO A 112 -6.01 -15.88 -7.22
C PRO A 112 -5.02 -17.00 -6.87
N PRO A 113 -5.36 -17.88 -5.92
CA PRO A 113 -4.50 -19.00 -5.57
C PRO A 113 -4.51 -20.06 -6.67
N GLU A 114 -3.46 -20.87 -6.70
CA GLU A 114 -3.35 -22.02 -7.59
C GLU A 114 -3.55 -23.30 -6.77
N CYS A 115 -4.47 -24.18 -7.20
CA CYS A 115 -4.61 -25.50 -6.62
C CYS A 115 -3.62 -26.45 -7.31
N ARG A 116 -2.67 -26.98 -6.55
CA ARG A 116 -1.67 -27.93 -7.05
C ARG A 116 -1.95 -29.32 -6.52
N VAL A 117 -1.89 -30.33 -7.37
CA VAL A 117 -2.01 -31.72 -6.92
C VAL A 117 -0.94 -31.99 -5.87
N THR A 118 -1.38 -32.40 -4.69
CA THR A 118 -0.45 -32.95 -3.72
C THR A 118 -0.27 -34.38 -4.16
N TYR A 119 0.90 -34.72 -4.70
CA TYR A 119 1.29 -36.12 -4.75
C TYR A 119 1.16 -36.60 -3.32
N LEU A 120 0.13 -37.38 -3.03
CA LEU A 120 0.06 -38.11 -1.80
C LEU A 120 1.33 -38.97 -1.88
N ALA A 121 2.35 -38.61 -1.09
CA ALA A 121 3.33 -39.60 -0.69
C ALA A 121 2.47 -40.64 -0.01
N SER A 122 2.10 -41.66 -0.78
CA SER A 122 1.30 -42.78 -0.34
C SER A 122 2.06 -43.36 0.83
N ARG A 123 1.69 -42.95 2.04
CA ARG A 123 2.08 -43.63 3.27
C ARG A 123 1.31 -44.93 3.42
N ASP A 124 0.75 -45.42 2.34
CA ASP A 124 0.37 -46.80 2.26
C ASP A 124 1.56 -47.61 1.75
N ASN A 125 2.37 -48.08 2.71
CA ASN A 125 3.31 -49.18 2.51
C ASN A 125 2.58 -50.54 2.42
N THR A 126 1.29 -50.59 2.08
CA THR A 126 0.67 -51.85 1.67
C THR A 126 1.03 -52.16 0.21
N PHE A 127 2.25 -52.65 0.03
CA PHE A 127 2.55 -53.59 -1.03
C PHE A 127 1.72 -54.87 -0.79
N ARG A 128 0.45 -54.82 -1.14
CA ARG A 128 -0.29 -56.02 -1.55
C ARG A 128 -0.38 -55.94 -3.05
N ASN A 129 0.54 -56.63 -3.71
CA ASN A 129 0.51 -56.92 -5.14
C ASN A 129 -0.91 -57.35 -5.54
N HIS A 130 -1.73 -56.45 -6.11
CA HIS A 130 -2.77 -56.85 -7.05
C HIS A 130 -3.43 -55.74 -7.89
N ASP A 131 -3.39 -54.44 -7.57
CA ASP A 131 -4.17 -53.49 -8.37
C ASP A 131 -3.40 -52.23 -8.82
N SER A 132 -3.05 -52.26 -10.10
CA SER A 132 -3.07 -51.16 -11.08
C SER A 132 -2.84 -49.74 -10.54
N GLY A 133 -1.62 -49.24 -10.75
CA GLY A 133 -1.28 -47.83 -10.58
C GLY A 133 -2.22 -46.92 -11.35
N TYR A 134 -2.76 -45.92 -10.66
CA TYR A 134 -3.57 -44.87 -11.25
C TYR A 134 -2.70 -44.03 -12.19
N ALA A 135 -2.88 -44.22 -13.49
CA ALA A 135 -2.43 -43.28 -14.50
C ALA A 135 -3.33 -42.05 -14.43
N LEU A 136 -2.79 -40.87 -14.12
CA LEU A 136 -3.53 -39.62 -14.32
C LEU A 136 -2.62 -38.50 -14.82
N TYR A 137 -2.97 -38.04 -16.03
CA TYR A 137 -2.56 -36.86 -16.80
C TYR A 137 -1.32 -36.98 -17.70
N SER A 138 -1.57 -37.50 -18.91
CA SER A 138 -0.96 -37.02 -20.15
C SER A 138 -1.97 -36.08 -20.82
N GLY A 139 -1.53 -34.88 -21.19
CA GLY A 139 -2.34 -33.84 -21.84
C GLY A 139 -1.61 -32.51 -21.82
#